data_AF-F8CAC6-F1
#
_entry.id   AF-F8CAC6-F1
#
_cell.length_a   1.000
_cell.length_b   1.000
_cell.length_c   1.000
_cell.angle_alpha   90.00
_cell.angle_beta   90.00
_cell.angle_gamma   90.00
#
_symmetry.space_group_name_H-M   'P 1'
#
loop_
_entity.id
_entity.type
_entity.pdbx_description
1 polymer ?
#
loop_
_entity_poly.entity_id
_entity_poly.type
_entity_poly.pdbx_seq_one_letter_code
_entity_poly.pdbx_strand_id
1 'polypeptide(L)'
;MTTRRLSAVMPLALCLLLSPGCDKGPDQLRDAEKSYRELIDRRVSPQDAAWDPVIASFEAIPQDSKARPAAEQRIAAIRRLRGKLPARPLATPGATGPGTSEADAKRAACEALAIRLGQTPEGPAREPLRQTLAECRKALVKLEAHSHPPGEHGHDHGEEPGHGPGAAPTP
;
A
#
# COMPACT_ATOMS: atom_id res chain seq x y z
N MET A 1 -73.72 13.50 44.24
CA MET A 1 -73.65 12.84 42.92
C MET A 1 -72.68 13.62 42.06
N THR A 2 -71.55 12.98 41.76
CA THR A 2 -70.37 13.50 41.07
C THR A 2 -70.37 12.94 39.65
N THR A 3 -70.43 13.79 38.61
CA THR A 3 -70.09 13.35 37.24
C THR A 3 -69.52 14.48 36.38
N ARG A 4 -68.19 14.37 36.19
CA ARG A 4 -67.39 14.61 34.98
C ARG A 4 -67.65 15.89 34.15
N ARG A 5 -66.78 16.89 34.37
CA ARG A 5 -66.32 17.76 33.28
C ARG A 5 -65.18 17.05 32.54
N LEU A 6 -65.35 16.87 31.23
CA LEU A 6 -64.34 16.32 30.32
C LEU A 6 -63.18 17.31 30.20
N SER A 7 -62.06 17.03 30.86
CA SER A 7 -60.78 17.69 30.61
C SER A 7 -60.25 17.23 29.25
N ALA A 8 -60.53 18.01 28.22
CA ALA A 8 -59.77 18.01 26.97
C ALA A 8 -58.50 18.86 27.19
N VAL A 9 -57.48 18.29 27.84
CA VAL A 9 -56.17 18.93 27.97
C VAL A 9 -55.09 17.87 27.79
N MET A 10 -54.72 17.65 26.53
CA MET A 10 -53.40 17.24 26.03
C MET A 10 -53.55 17.11 24.50
N PRO A 11 -52.64 17.61 23.65
CA PRO A 11 -51.21 17.78 23.90
C PRO A 11 -50.62 19.05 23.25
N LEU A 12 -50.45 20.13 24.01
CA LEU A 12 -49.66 21.30 23.54
C LEU A 12 -48.16 21.18 23.85
N ALA A 13 -47.73 20.05 24.41
CA ALA A 13 -46.32 19.76 24.74
C ALA A 13 -45.53 19.13 23.58
N LEU A 14 -46.19 18.64 22.52
CA LEU A 14 -45.50 18.00 21.39
C LEU A 14 -45.01 19.00 20.31
N CYS A 15 -45.51 20.24 20.33
CA CYS A 15 -45.11 21.27 19.36
C CYS A 15 -43.83 22.02 19.74
N LEU A 16 -43.23 21.76 20.90
CA LEU A 16 -41.96 22.41 21.31
C LEU A 16 -40.71 21.68 20.81
N LEU A 17 -40.84 20.50 20.20
CA LEU A 17 -39.73 19.75 19.58
C LEU A 17 -39.40 20.21 18.15
N LEU A 18 -40.16 21.14 17.58
CA LEU A 18 -39.89 21.77 16.27
C LEU A 18 -39.49 23.24 16.44
N SER A 19 -38.66 23.53 17.45
CA SER A 19 -37.87 24.75 17.36
C SER A 19 -36.87 24.55 16.22
N PRO A 20 -36.88 25.36 15.14
CA PRO A 20 -35.77 25.39 14.21
C PRO A 20 -34.61 26.07 14.97
N GLY A 21 -33.97 25.29 15.85
CA GLY A 21 -32.80 25.73 16.57
C GLY A 21 -31.77 26.13 15.53
N CYS A 22 -31.29 27.37 15.60
CA CYS A 22 -30.23 27.87 14.75
C CYS A 22 -29.13 26.82 14.64
N ASP A 23 -29.04 26.17 13.48
CA ASP A 23 -27.95 25.24 13.18
C ASP A 23 -26.67 26.08 13.13
N LYS A 24 -25.94 26.10 14.25
CA LYS A 24 -24.61 26.75 14.35
C LYS A 24 -23.52 25.90 13.72
N GLY A 25 -23.83 24.67 13.31
CA GLY A 25 -22.86 23.74 12.76
C GLY A 25 -22.15 24.24 11.49
N PRO A 26 -22.81 24.94 10.55
CA PRO A 26 -22.13 25.56 9.41
C PRO A 26 -21.08 26.61 9.81
N ASP A 27 -21.37 27.46 10.80
CA ASP A 27 -20.39 28.45 11.28
C ASP A 27 -19.23 27.76 12.02
N GLN A 28 -19.53 26.79 12.88
CA GLN A 28 -18.51 25.97 13.56
C GLN A 28 -17.63 25.20 12.58
N LEU A 29 -18.21 24.67 11.49
CA LEU A 29 -17.46 24.03 10.41
C LEU A 29 -16.51 25.02 9.75
N ARG A 30 -16.99 26.24 9.46
CA ARG A 30 -16.18 27.29 8.82
C ARG A 30 -14.99 27.70 9.68
N ASP A 31 -15.20 27.83 10.98
CA ASP A 31 -14.15 28.17 11.94
C ASP A 31 -13.15 27.02 12.10
N ALA A 32 -13.63 25.78 12.21
CA ALA A 32 -12.77 24.59 12.26
C ALA A 32 -11.96 24.42 10.94
N GLU A 33 -12.56 24.71 9.79
CA GLU A 33 -11.87 24.68 8.50
C GLU A 33 -10.78 25.77 8.38
N LYS A 34 -10.98 26.93 9.03
CA LYS A 34 -9.94 27.96 9.09
C LYS A 34 -8.73 27.46 9.86
N SER A 35 -8.92 26.94 11.08
CA SER A 35 -7.84 26.36 11.89
C SER A 35 -7.16 25.17 11.19
N TYR A 36 -7.94 24.35 10.48
CA TYR A 36 -7.42 23.27 9.64
C TYR A 36 -6.49 23.79 8.53
N ARG A 37 -6.90 24.83 7.79
CA ARG A 37 -6.07 25.45 6.74
C ARG A 37 -4.81 26.08 7.30
N GLU A 38 -4.89 26.76 8.43
CA GLU A 38 -3.72 27.37 9.08
C GLU A 38 -2.62 26.33 9.42
N LEU A 39 -3.01 25.13 9.86
CA LEU A 39 -2.05 24.04 10.10
C LEU A 39 -1.44 23.49 8.81
N ILE A 40 -2.23 23.40 7.72
CA ILE A 40 -1.74 23.01 6.40
C ILE A 40 -0.74 24.03 5.87
N ASP A 41 -1.07 25.32 5.94
CA ASP A 41 -0.24 26.40 5.41
C ASP A 41 1.10 26.46 6.15
N ARG A 42 1.09 26.17 7.44
CA ARG A 42 2.30 26.03 8.28
C ARG A 42 3.04 24.70 8.09
N ARG A 43 2.52 23.80 7.25
CA ARG A 43 3.05 22.45 6.99
C ARG A 43 3.27 21.64 8.27
N VAL A 44 2.36 21.78 9.24
CA VAL A 44 2.42 21.04 10.49
C VAL A 44 2.23 19.55 10.20
N SER A 45 3.15 18.72 10.68
CA SER A 45 3.08 17.27 10.51
C SER A 45 1.73 16.74 10.99
N PRO A 46 1.04 15.87 10.24
CA PRO A 46 -0.22 15.26 10.68
C PRO A 46 -0.13 14.57 12.04
N GLN A 47 1.05 14.09 12.44
CA GLN A 47 1.28 13.40 13.72
C GLN A 47 1.39 14.36 14.91
N ASP A 48 1.52 15.66 14.68
CA ASP A 48 1.68 16.67 15.72
C ASP A 48 0.38 16.81 16.56
N ALA A 49 0.54 17.05 17.87
CA ALA A 49 -0.58 17.27 18.79
C ALA A 49 -1.34 18.57 18.49
N ALA A 50 -0.77 19.50 17.72
CA ALA A 50 -1.45 20.70 17.22
C ALA A 50 -2.72 20.39 16.39
N TRP A 51 -2.87 19.16 15.90
CA TRP A 51 -4.10 18.70 15.23
C TRP A 51 -5.23 18.33 16.19
N ASP A 52 -4.96 18.06 17.47
CA ASP A 52 -5.97 17.64 18.45
C ASP A 52 -7.08 18.69 18.66
N PRO A 53 -6.79 20.00 18.82
CA PRO A 53 -7.82 21.02 18.94
C PRO A 53 -8.68 21.17 17.68
N VAL A 54 -8.11 20.93 16.49
CA VAL A 54 -8.84 21.00 15.21
C VAL A 54 -9.80 19.80 15.09
N ILE A 55 -9.36 18.60 15.48
CA ILE A 55 -10.23 17.42 15.54
C ILE A 55 -11.36 17.67 16.55
N ALA A 56 -11.06 18.16 17.75
CA ALA A 56 -12.06 18.47 18.77
C ALA A 56 -13.08 19.52 18.27
N SER A 57 -12.64 20.51 17.50
CA SER A 57 -13.53 21.53 16.90
C SER A 57 -14.50 20.92 15.88
N PHE A 58 -14.03 19.98 15.05
CA PHE A 58 -14.92 19.24 14.14
C PHE A 58 -15.85 18.28 14.90
N GLU A 59 -15.38 17.68 16.00
CA GLU A 59 -16.19 16.77 16.83
C GLU A 59 -17.30 17.50 17.59
N ALA A 60 -17.08 18.75 17.97
CA ALA A 60 -18.04 19.60 18.66
C ALA A 60 -19.25 20.04 17.79
N ILE A 61 -19.20 19.81 16.46
CA ILE A 61 -20.32 20.07 15.56
C ILE A 61 -21.46 19.09 15.86
N PRO A 62 -22.69 19.57 16.13
CA PRO A 62 -23.83 18.73 16.48
C PRO A 62 -24.10 17.63 15.46
N GLN A 63 -24.53 16.45 15.94
CA GLN A 63 -24.78 15.29 15.06
C GLN A 63 -25.97 15.48 14.12
N ASP A 64 -26.92 16.30 14.51
CA ASP A 64 -28.11 16.68 13.76
C ASP A 64 -27.87 17.84 12.77
N SER A 65 -26.66 18.44 12.79
CA SER A 65 -26.30 19.52 11.88
C SER A 65 -26.11 19.03 10.44
N LYS A 66 -26.50 19.86 9.47
CA LYS A 66 -26.20 19.61 8.04
C LYS A 66 -24.70 19.64 7.75
N ALA A 67 -23.90 20.28 8.60
CA ALA A 67 -22.45 20.36 8.48
C ALA A 67 -21.73 19.08 8.98
N ARG A 68 -22.44 18.19 9.69
CA ARG A 68 -21.85 17.01 10.32
C ARG A 68 -21.13 16.07 9.33
N PRO A 69 -21.68 15.72 8.15
CA PRO A 69 -21.00 14.81 7.22
C PRO A 69 -19.66 15.36 6.74
N ALA A 70 -19.57 16.68 6.52
CA ALA A 70 -18.33 17.34 6.12
C ALA A 70 -17.29 17.28 7.25
N ALA A 71 -17.71 17.54 8.50
CA ALA A 71 -16.84 17.43 9.67
C ALA A 71 -16.26 16.02 9.84
N GLU A 72 -17.08 14.98 9.67
CA GLU A 72 -16.64 13.59 9.75
C GLU A 72 -15.66 13.21 8.66
N GLN A 73 -15.86 13.70 7.43
CA GLN A 73 -14.91 13.52 6.35
C GLN A 73 -13.55 14.12 6.69
N ARG A 74 -13.52 15.31 7.32
CA ARG A 74 -12.27 15.96 7.77
C ARG A 74 -11.60 15.17 8.89
N ILE A 75 -12.35 14.75 9.91
CA ILE A 75 -11.84 13.93 11.01
C ILE A 75 -11.25 12.62 10.48
N ALA A 76 -11.96 11.93 9.58
CA ALA A 76 -11.49 10.69 8.98
C ALA A 76 -10.21 10.89 8.16
N ALA A 77 -10.09 11.98 7.40
CA ALA A 77 -8.88 12.31 6.65
C ALA A 77 -7.68 12.54 7.59
N ILE A 78 -7.84 13.35 8.64
CA ILE A 78 -6.77 13.62 9.62
C ILE A 78 -6.36 12.31 10.32
N ARG A 79 -7.34 11.51 10.76
CA ARG A 79 -7.07 10.22 11.42
C ARG A 79 -6.38 9.22 10.50
N ARG A 80 -6.70 9.18 9.20
CA ARG A 80 -5.98 8.35 8.21
C ARG A 80 -4.53 8.76 8.08
N LEU A 81 -4.23 10.06 8.10
CA LEU A 81 -2.86 10.57 8.05
C LEU A 81 -2.09 10.33 9.36
N ARG A 82 -2.80 10.25 10.49
CA ARG A 82 -2.25 9.96 11.82
C ARG A 82 -2.11 8.49 12.13
N GLY A 83 -2.93 7.65 11.52
CA GLY A 83 -2.87 6.21 11.69
C GLY A 83 -1.51 5.68 11.23
N LYS A 84 -0.94 4.73 11.98
CA LYS A 84 0.10 3.88 11.42
C LYS A 84 -0.54 3.10 10.28
N LEU A 85 -0.15 3.39 9.05
CA LEU A 85 -0.47 2.51 7.93
C LEU A 85 0.04 1.12 8.33
N PRO A 86 -0.82 0.07 8.37
CA PRO A 86 -0.33 -1.27 8.65
C PRO A 86 0.80 -1.54 7.66
N ALA A 87 1.90 -2.14 8.15
CA ALA A 87 3.04 -2.44 7.30
C ALA A 87 2.52 -3.11 6.03
N ARG A 88 2.65 -2.41 4.90
CA ARG A 88 2.13 -2.88 3.62
C ARG A 88 2.77 -4.26 3.45
N PRO A 89 2.00 -5.34 3.32
CA PRO A 89 2.60 -6.66 3.21
C PRO A 89 3.57 -6.62 2.03
N LEU A 90 4.84 -6.89 2.28
CA LEU A 90 5.89 -7.00 1.25
C LEU A 90 5.68 -8.24 0.36
N ALA A 91 4.55 -8.94 0.51
CA ALA A 91 4.14 -10.05 -0.32
C ALA A 91 3.03 -9.61 -1.27
N THR A 92 3.42 -9.15 -2.47
CA THR A 92 2.52 -9.14 -3.62
C THR A 92 2.33 -10.58 -4.11
N PRO A 93 1.09 -11.10 -4.21
CA PRO A 93 0.84 -12.30 -5.01
C PRO A 93 1.30 -12.02 -6.45
N GLY A 94 2.33 -12.74 -6.92
CA GLY A 94 2.98 -12.47 -8.21
C GLY A 94 4.28 -11.66 -8.16
N ALA A 95 4.95 -11.55 -7.00
CA ALA A 95 6.29 -10.98 -6.94
C ALA A 95 7.25 -11.74 -7.87
N THR A 96 7.62 -11.13 -8.99
CA THR A 96 8.73 -11.51 -9.87
C THR A 96 9.94 -10.65 -9.51
N GLY A 97 10.72 -11.09 -8.53
CA GLY A 97 11.97 -10.45 -8.13
C GLY A 97 13.06 -11.52 -7.98
N PRO A 98 14.35 -11.14 -7.99
CA PRO A 98 15.44 -12.09 -7.82
C PRO A 98 15.23 -12.89 -6.52
N GLY A 99 15.06 -14.22 -6.64
CA GLY A 99 14.81 -15.10 -5.49
C GLY A 99 13.36 -15.57 -5.33
N THR A 100 12.43 -15.13 -6.17
CA THR A 100 11.01 -15.56 -6.09
C THR A 100 10.61 -16.57 -7.16
N SER A 101 11.44 -16.76 -8.20
CA SER A 101 11.20 -17.80 -9.22
C SER A 101 11.70 -19.17 -8.76
N GLU A 102 11.09 -20.25 -9.26
CA GLU A 102 11.57 -21.61 -9.04
C GLU A 102 13.02 -21.79 -9.52
N ALA A 103 13.39 -21.09 -10.59
CA ALA A 103 14.76 -21.06 -11.11
C ALA A 103 15.73 -20.40 -10.12
N ASP A 104 15.37 -19.29 -9.48
CA ASP A 104 16.23 -18.63 -8.49
C ASP A 104 16.41 -19.47 -7.23
N ALA A 105 15.33 -20.10 -6.75
CA ALA A 105 15.41 -21.04 -5.64
C ALA A 105 16.34 -22.23 -5.97
N LYS A 106 16.26 -22.74 -7.21
CA LYS A 106 17.15 -23.79 -7.69
C LYS A 106 18.59 -23.31 -7.82
N ARG A 107 18.82 -22.07 -8.27
CA ARG A 107 20.15 -21.46 -8.37
C ARG A 107 20.81 -21.35 -6.98
N ALA A 108 20.07 -20.87 -5.98
CA ALA A 108 20.54 -20.80 -4.60
C ALA A 108 20.87 -22.19 -4.02
N ALA A 109 20.06 -23.21 -4.33
CA ALA A 109 20.34 -24.59 -3.92
C ALA A 109 21.62 -25.15 -4.56
N CYS A 110 21.88 -24.88 -5.84
CA CYS A 110 23.11 -25.30 -6.50
C CYS A 110 24.33 -24.54 -5.97
N GLU A 111 24.20 -23.26 -5.63
CA GLU A 111 25.26 -22.47 -4.99
C GLU A 111 25.64 -23.04 -3.62
N ALA A 112 24.66 -23.39 -2.78
CA ALA A 112 24.92 -24.01 -1.49
C ALA A 112 25.68 -25.35 -1.62
N LEU A 113 25.37 -26.16 -2.63
CA LEU A 113 26.11 -27.39 -2.94
C LEU A 113 27.54 -27.09 -3.40
N ALA A 114 27.74 -26.05 -4.21
CA ALA A 114 29.08 -25.63 -4.66
C ALA A 114 29.95 -25.14 -3.49
N ILE A 115 29.38 -24.35 -2.58
CA ILE A 115 30.06 -23.90 -1.35
C ILE A 115 30.44 -25.11 -0.49
N ARG A 116 29.50 -26.04 -0.26
CA ARG A 116 29.76 -27.26 0.52
C ARG A 116 30.86 -28.10 -0.11
N LEU A 117 30.86 -28.24 -1.44
CA LEU A 117 31.93 -28.91 -2.15
C LEU A 117 33.26 -28.19 -1.91
N GLY A 118 33.32 -26.86 -2.06
CA GLY A 118 34.53 -26.06 -1.80
C GLY A 118 35.07 -26.20 -0.37
N GLN A 119 34.20 -26.40 0.62
CA GLN A 119 34.56 -26.61 2.03
C GLN A 119 34.89 -28.08 2.36
N THR A 120 34.56 -29.03 1.49
CA THR A 120 34.83 -30.46 1.73
C THR A 120 36.27 -30.79 1.33
N PRO A 121 37.11 -31.32 2.24
CA PRO A 121 38.47 -31.74 1.92
C PRO A 121 38.51 -32.75 0.77
N GLU A 122 39.61 -32.78 0.02
CA GLU A 122 39.80 -33.76 -1.05
C GLU A 122 39.71 -35.20 -0.49
N GLY A 123 38.85 -36.02 -1.11
CA GLY A 123 38.54 -37.35 -0.59
C GLY A 123 37.23 -37.93 -1.15
N PRO A 124 36.87 -39.16 -0.74
CA PRO A 124 35.73 -39.89 -1.29
C PRO A 124 34.38 -39.20 -1.05
N ALA A 125 34.30 -38.29 -0.09
CA ALA A 125 33.10 -37.50 0.21
C ALA A 125 32.79 -36.40 -0.83
N ARG A 126 33.76 -36.00 -1.67
CA ARG A 126 33.53 -34.98 -2.71
C ARG A 126 32.81 -35.53 -3.94
N GLU A 127 33.02 -36.79 -4.28
CA GLU A 127 32.44 -37.39 -5.49
C GLU A 127 30.90 -37.38 -5.50
N PRO A 128 30.20 -37.81 -4.42
CA PRO A 128 28.74 -37.70 -4.39
C PRO A 128 28.27 -36.23 -4.41
N LEU A 129 29.01 -35.29 -3.82
CA LEU A 129 28.69 -33.86 -3.87
C LEU A 129 28.85 -33.29 -5.29
N ARG A 130 29.87 -33.74 -6.05
CA ARG A 130 30.05 -33.38 -7.46
C ARG A 130 28.89 -33.87 -8.32
N GLN A 131 28.48 -35.13 -8.13
CA GLN A 131 27.34 -35.71 -8.85
C GLN A 131 26.05 -34.94 -8.54
N THR A 132 25.79 -34.68 -7.25
CA THR A 132 24.61 -33.90 -6.82
C THR A 132 24.61 -32.48 -7.39
N LEU A 133 25.76 -31.82 -7.44
CA LEU A 133 25.90 -30.49 -8.04
C LEU A 133 25.66 -30.53 -9.55
N ALA A 134 26.13 -31.57 -10.25
CA ALA A 134 25.91 -31.74 -11.68
C ALA A 134 24.42 -31.95 -12.01
N GLU A 135 23.72 -32.78 -11.23
CA GLU A 135 22.27 -32.97 -11.34
C GLU A 135 21.49 -31.68 -11.04
N CYS A 136 21.91 -30.93 -10.01
CA CYS A 136 21.32 -29.65 -9.67
C CYS A 136 21.41 -28.66 -10.85
N ARG A 137 22.59 -28.53 -11.46
CA ARG A 137 22.81 -27.66 -12.62
C ARG A 137 21.97 -28.09 -13.82
N LYS A 138 21.87 -29.39 -14.09
CA LYS A 138 21.03 -29.90 -15.19
C LYS A 138 19.55 -29.57 -14.99
N ALA A 139 19.06 -29.63 -13.76
CA ALA A 139 17.68 -29.26 -13.44
C ALA A 139 17.45 -27.74 -13.53
N LEU A 140 18.42 -26.92 -13.11
CA LEU A 140 18.36 -25.47 -13.24
C LEU A 140 18.23 -25.04 -14.71
N VAL A 141 19.06 -25.60 -15.60
CA VAL A 141 19.01 -25.30 -17.05
C VAL A 141 17.63 -25.61 -17.64
N LYS A 142 16.98 -26.70 -17.18
CA LYS A 142 15.61 -27.02 -17.62
C LYS A 142 14.62 -25.95 -17.15
N LEU A 143 14.71 -25.49 -15.90
CA LEU A 143 13.81 -24.45 -15.39
C LEU A 143 14.01 -23.12 -16.12
N GLU A 144 15.26 -22.74 -16.38
CA GLU A 144 15.60 -21.52 -17.11
C GLU A 144 15.09 -21.55 -18.57
N ALA A 145 15.17 -22.71 -19.24
CA ALA A 145 14.66 -22.89 -20.60
C ALA A 145 13.12 -22.73 -20.72
N HIS A 146 12.36 -23.04 -19.67
CA HIS A 146 10.90 -22.91 -19.65
C HIS A 146 10.41 -21.57 -19.07
N SER A 147 11.33 -20.70 -18.64
CA SER A 147 10.99 -19.41 -18.02
C SER A 147 10.72 -18.28 -19.03
N HIS A 148 10.77 -18.57 -20.34
CA HIS A 148 10.48 -17.60 -21.40
C HIS A 148 9.01 -17.75 -21.84
N PRO A 149 8.19 -16.69 -21.85
CA PRO A 149 6.81 -16.78 -22.31
C PRO A 149 6.77 -17.10 -23.83
N PRO A 150 5.87 -17.98 -24.29
CA PRO A 150 5.69 -18.22 -25.72
C PRO A 150 5.10 -16.96 -26.37
N GLY A 151 5.93 -16.19 -27.09
CA GLY A 151 5.48 -14.95 -27.72
C GLY A 151 6.59 -14.02 -28.24
N GLU A 152 7.85 -14.20 -27.85
CA GLU A 152 8.96 -13.41 -28.38
C GLU A 152 9.36 -13.93 -29.77
N HIS A 153 8.60 -13.55 -30.81
CA HIS A 153 9.16 -13.50 -32.15
C HIS A 153 10.20 -12.39 -32.14
N GLY A 154 11.48 -12.77 -32.16
CA GLY A 154 12.56 -11.85 -32.41
C GLY A 154 12.23 -11.05 -33.67
N HIS A 155 11.98 -9.76 -33.50
CA HIS A 155 12.06 -8.84 -34.62
C HIS A 155 13.53 -8.81 -35.03
N ASP A 156 13.83 -9.61 -36.03
CA ASP A 156 14.93 -9.39 -36.95
C ASP A 156 14.82 -7.95 -37.46
N HIS A 157 15.63 -7.06 -36.90
CA HIS A 157 16.05 -5.87 -37.62
C HIS A 157 17.32 -6.23 -38.37
N GLY A 158 17.14 -6.82 -39.54
CA GLY A 158 18.06 -6.60 -40.63
C GLY A 158 17.94 -5.16 -41.10
N GLU A 159 19.02 -4.40 -40.97
CA GLU A 159 19.41 -3.45 -42.00
C GLU A 159 20.89 -3.66 -42.33
N GLU A 160 21.16 -3.58 -43.62
CA GLU A 160 22.24 -4.16 -44.41
C GLU A 160 23.63 -3.45 -44.29
N PRO A 161 24.69 -3.94 -44.99
CA PRO A 161 26.08 -3.75 -44.62
C PRO A 161 26.73 -2.54 -45.31
N GLY A 162 27.44 -1.72 -44.52
CA GLY A 162 28.36 -0.69 -45.01
C GLY A 162 29.79 -1.24 -45.16
N HIS A 163 30.14 -1.62 -46.38
CA HIS A 163 31.44 -2.12 -46.81
C HIS A 163 32.52 -1.01 -46.91
N GLY A 164 33.58 -1.14 -46.09
CA GLY A 164 35.01 -0.87 -46.38
C GLY A 164 35.50 0.58 -46.66
N PRO A 165 36.83 0.80 -46.86
CA PRO A 165 37.94 -0.18 -46.83
C PRO A 165 39.25 0.32 -46.16
N GLY A 166 40.22 -0.60 -45.98
CA GLY A 166 41.65 -0.28 -45.89
C GLY A 166 42.25 -0.56 -44.52
N ALA A 167 42.91 -1.71 -44.30
CA ALA A 167 44.32 -1.95 -44.63
C ALA A 167 45.26 -1.04 -43.79
N ALA A 168 46.26 -1.50 -43.05
CA ALA A 168 46.98 -2.77 -43.05
C ALA A 168 47.75 -2.93 -41.71
N PRO A 169 48.39 -4.09 -41.45
CA PRO A 169 48.94 -4.47 -40.14
C PRO A 169 50.46 -4.25 -40.01
N THR A 170 50.92 -4.12 -38.75
CA THR A 170 52.23 -4.60 -38.21
C THR A 170 53.51 -3.98 -38.83
N PRO A 171 54.76 -4.21 -38.35
CA PRO A 171 55.32 -5.22 -37.43
C PRO A 171 55.12 -4.96 -35.93
#